data_AF-A0AAU3RIX9-F1
#
_entry.id   AF-A0AAU3RIX9-F1
#
_cell.length_a   1.000
_cell.length_b   1.000
_cell.length_c   1.000
_cell.angle_alpha   90.00
_cell.angle_beta   90.00
_cell.angle_gamma   90.00
#
_symmetry.space_group_name_H-M   'P 1'
#
loop_
_entity.id
_entity.type
_entity.pdbx_description
1 polymer ?
#
loop_
_entity_poly.entity_id
_entity_poly.type
_entity_poly.pdbx_seq_one_letter_code
_entity_poly.pdbx_strand_id
1 'polypeptide(L)'
;MNASVGRWSVLIAALAWVGVACAPAGGGAARVDQSVLAGEWSNAGGERLRLGADRSMAWEGLNSAVFGSFSCPGAAAGRWSFFSPTEDGYSYADDAFTSGDTVSLATDDTQGTCLLSAEVRRDGQGLNLCLVVDPDSSCSTKELLRLEPAPQAGRTSK
;
A
#
# COMPACT_ATOMS: atom_id res chain seq x y z
N MET A 1 -64.95 37.65 -16.69
CA MET A 1 -64.33 37.38 -15.38
C MET A 1 -64.04 35.90 -15.28
N ASN A 2 -62.77 35.50 -15.39
CA ASN A 2 -62.07 34.53 -14.52
C ASN A 2 -60.84 33.97 -15.23
N ALA A 3 -59.79 33.85 -14.43
CA ALA A 3 -58.39 34.00 -14.79
C ALA A 3 -57.65 32.66 -15.05
N SER A 4 -56.49 32.81 -15.69
CA SER A 4 -55.42 31.84 -15.93
C SER A 4 -55.01 30.99 -14.72
N VAL A 5 -54.43 29.80 -14.96
CA VAL A 5 -53.11 29.44 -14.39
C VAL A 5 -52.37 28.49 -15.35
N GLY A 6 -51.26 28.95 -15.92
CA GLY A 6 -50.34 28.15 -16.73
C GLY A 6 -49.39 27.34 -15.85
N ARG A 7 -49.13 26.08 -16.24
CA ARG A 7 -48.15 25.18 -15.60
C ARG A 7 -46.74 25.60 -16.01
N TRP A 8 -45.95 26.10 -15.07
CA TRP A 8 -44.52 26.32 -15.24
C TRP A 8 -43.77 25.22 -14.47
N SER A 9 -43.19 24.27 -15.19
CA SER A 9 -42.27 23.28 -14.62
C SER A 9 -40.89 23.92 -14.53
N VAL A 10 -40.46 24.22 -13.30
CA VAL A 10 -39.11 24.72 -12.99
C VAL A 10 -38.11 23.56 -13.18
N LEU A 11 -37.20 23.69 -14.13
CA LEU A 11 -36.02 22.83 -14.26
C LEU A 11 -34.93 23.35 -13.31
N ILE A 12 -34.79 22.75 -12.14
CA ILE A 12 -33.65 22.99 -11.24
C ILE A 12 -32.52 22.06 -11.69
N ALA A 13 -31.55 22.61 -12.41
CA ALA A 13 -30.28 21.92 -12.70
C ALA A 13 -29.39 22.01 -11.46
N ALA A 14 -29.38 20.95 -10.65
CA ALA A 14 -28.41 20.80 -9.57
C ALA A 14 -27.03 20.44 -10.16
N LEU A 15 -26.14 21.42 -10.29
CA LEU A 15 -24.71 21.16 -10.51
C LEU A 15 -24.12 20.57 -9.21
N ALA A 16 -24.02 19.25 -9.16
CA ALA A 16 -23.23 18.57 -8.15
C ALA A 16 -21.74 18.83 -8.44
N TRP A 17 -21.15 19.72 -7.66
CA TRP A 17 -19.69 19.85 -7.55
C TRP A 17 -19.17 18.56 -6.91
N VAL A 18 -18.70 17.61 -7.72
CA VAL A 18 -17.95 16.46 -7.22
C VAL A 18 -16.56 16.97 -6.87
N GLY A 19 -16.33 17.23 -5.58
CA GLY A 19 -14.99 17.48 -5.08
C GLY A 19 -14.14 16.25 -5.35
N VAL A 20 -13.15 16.38 -6.25
CA VAL A 20 -12.10 15.39 -6.40
C VAL A 20 -11.22 15.52 -5.16
N ALA A 21 -11.56 14.81 -4.09
CA ALA A 21 -10.62 14.58 -3.01
C ALA A 21 -9.40 13.89 -3.64
N CYS A 22 -8.22 14.47 -3.51
CA CYS A 22 -6.97 13.80 -3.86
C CYS A 22 -6.86 12.57 -2.96
N ALA A 23 -7.31 11.42 -3.46
CA ALA A 23 -7.07 10.16 -2.79
C ALA A 23 -5.57 9.84 -2.90
N PRO A 24 -4.91 9.43 -1.80
CA PRO A 24 -3.56 8.89 -1.86
C PRO A 24 -3.47 7.75 -2.88
N ALA A 25 -2.32 7.59 -3.54
CA ALA A 25 -2.16 6.55 -4.54
C ALA A 25 -2.33 5.16 -3.91
N GLY A 26 -2.87 4.22 -4.68
CA GLY A 26 -3.08 2.85 -4.22
C GLY A 26 -4.42 2.61 -3.52
N GLY A 27 -5.25 3.64 -3.37
CA GLY A 27 -6.62 3.51 -2.88
C GLY A 27 -6.73 3.48 -1.35
N GLY A 28 -7.77 2.84 -0.82
CA GLY A 28 -8.01 2.78 0.62
C GLY A 28 -7.07 1.80 1.33
N ALA A 29 -6.87 2.01 2.64
CA ALA A 29 -6.21 1.03 3.49
C ALA A 29 -6.94 -0.32 3.42
N ALA A 30 -6.18 -1.41 3.42
CA ALA A 30 -6.71 -2.75 3.24
C ALA A 30 -6.14 -3.70 4.29
N ARG A 31 -6.97 -4.04 5.27
CA ARG A 31 -6.64 -5.08 6.25
C ARG A 31 -6.61 -6.45 5.58
N VAL A 32 -5.53 -7.20 5.75
CA VAL A 32 -5.31 -8.52 5.17
C VAL A 32 -4.72 -9.50 6.16
N ASP A 33 -4.88 -10.79 5.90
CA ASP A 33 -4.21 -11.86 6.64
C ASP A 33 -2.76 -12.06 6.14
N GLN A 34 -1.91 -12.62 7.00
CA GLN A 34 -0.50 -12.92 6.72
C GLN A 34 -0.30 -13.69 5.41
N SER A 35 -1.17 -14.66 5.12
CA SER A 35 -1.08 -15.52 3.93
C SER A 35 -1.29 -14.75 2.62
N VAL A 36 -1.99 -13.61 2.66
CA VAL A 36 -2.28 -12.78 1.49
C VAL A 36 -1.06 -11.93 1.11
N LEU A 37 -0.19 -11.60 2.07
CA LEU A 37 1.00 -10.79 1.82
C LEU A 37 2.18 -11.58 1.28
N ALA A 38 2.20 -12.89 1.48
CA ALA A 38 3.31 -13.73 1.03
C ALA A 38 3.42 -13.71 -0.50
N GLY A 39 4.62 -13.38 -1.00
CA GLY A 39 4.90 -13.33 -2.43
C GLY A 39 6.01 -12.33 -2.79
N GLU A 40 6.23 -12.20 -4.09
CA GLU A 40 7.12 -11.20 -4.69
C GLU A 40 6.29 -9.96 -5.04
N TRP A 41 6.77 -8.78 -4.67
CA TRP A 41 6.13 -7.51 -4.93
C TRP A 41 7.09 -6.61 -5.69
N SER A 42 6.65 -6.01 -6.79
CA SER A 42 7.50 -5.12 -7.59
C SER A 42 6.73 -3.98 -8.24
N ASN A 43 7.44 -2.98 -8.73
CA ASN A 43 6.88 -1.88 -9.51
C ASN A 43 7.64 -1.71 -10.84
N ALA A 44 7.28 -0.68 -11.61
CA ALA A 44 7.93 -0.37 -12.89
C ALA A 44 9.33 0.27 -12.74
N GLY A 45 9.70 0.74 -11.55
CA GLY A 45 11.03 1.28 -11.25
C GLY A 45 12.08 0.20 -11.04
N GLY A 46 11.65 -1.05 -10.85
CA GLY A 46 12.53 -2.20 -10.62
C GLY A 46 12.77 -2.47 -9.15
N GLU A 47 12.13 -1.72 -8.24
CA GLU A 47 12.09 -2.06 -6.83
C GLU A 47 11.39 -3.40 -6.61
N ARG A 48 11.93 -4.21 -5.69
CA ARG A 48 11.41 -5.54 -5.36
C ARG A 48 11.38 -5.75 -3.86
N LEU A 49 10.33 -6.37 -3.38
CA LEU A 49 10.16 -6.83 -2.00
C LEU A 49 9.59 -8.24 -2.00
N ARG A 50 10.30 -9.17 -1.39
CA ARG A 50 9.84 -10.52 -1.12
C ARG A 50 9.35 -10.60 0.31
N LEU A 51 8.12 -11.08 0.50
CA LEU A 51 7.56 -11.41 1.80
C LEU A 51 7.32 -12.93 1.88
N GLY A 52 8.04 -13.61 2.76
CA GLY A 52 7.88 -15.03 3.03
C GLY A 52 6.71 -15.30 3.97
N ALA A 53 6.03 -16.43 3.78
CA ALA A 53 4.99 -16.90 4.71
C ALA A 53 5.54 -17.19 6.11
N ASP A 54 6.83 -17.45 6.22
CA ASP A 54 7.60 -17.64 7.46
C ASP A 54 8.09 -16.33 8.11
N ARG A 55 7.59 -15.19 7.63
CA ARG A 55 8.00 -13.85 8.05
C ARG A 55 9.42 -13.44 7.65
N SER A 56 10.10 -14.21 6.81
CA SER A 56 11.31 -13.73 6.15
C SER A 56 10.97 -12.61 5.16
N MET A 57 11.85 -11.64 5.00
CA MET A 57 11.75 -10.65 3.93
C MET A 57 13.10 -10.37 3.30
N ALA A 58 13.07 -9.91 2.06
CA ALA A 58 14.23 -9.39 1.35
C ALA A 58 13.78 -8.31 0.36
N TRP A 59 14.59 -7.29 0.13
CA TRP A 59 14.33 -6.27 -0.88
C TRP A 59 15.54 -5.95 -1.73
N GLU A 60 15.27 -5.36 -2.90
CA GLU A 60 16.26 -4.87 -3.86
C GLU A 60 15.77 -3.57 -4.51
N GLY A 61 16.71 -2.67 -4.84
CA GLY A 61 16.43 -1.42 -5.55
C GLY A 61 15.87 -0.28 -4.69
N LEU A 62 15.73 -0.45 -3.37
CA LEU A 62 15.08 0.55 -2.49
C LEU A 62 15.97 1.76 -2.12
N ASN A 63 17.13 1.94 -2.75
CA ASN A 63 18.13 2.96 -2.39
C ASN A 63 17.79 4.40 -2.80
N SER A 64 16.94 4.60 -3.80
CA SER A 64 16.78 5.92 -4.43
C SER A 64 15.35 6.47 -4.51
N ALA A 65 14.33 5.64 -4.32
CA ALA A 65 12.97 6.01 -4.71
C ALA A 65 12.07 6.50 -3.57
N VAL A 66 12.34 6.15 -2.30
CA VAL A 66 11.27 6.25 -1.27
C VAL A 66 11.63 7.16 -0.08
N PHE A 67 12.90 7.50 0.14
CA PHE A 67 13.35 7.81 1.52
C PHE A 67 13.97 9.18 1.79
N GLY A 68 14.03 10.09 0.81
CA GLY A 68 14.60 11.42 1.04
C GLY A 68 16.00 11.36 1.67
N SER A 69 16.15 11.84 2.91
CA SER A 69 17.41 11.85 3.70
C SER A 69 17.69 10.56 4.50
N PHE A 70 16.76 9.60 4.53
CA PHE A 70 16.99 8.31 5.20
C PHE A 70 17.73 7.36 4.26
N SER A 71 18.85 6.80 4.74
CA SER A 71 19.67 5.86 3.97
C SER A 71 19.29 4.43 4.32
N CYS A 72 18.24 3.92 3.66
CA CYS A 72 18.02 2.48 3.61
C CYS A 72 18.99 1.83 2.62
N PRO A 73 19.55 0.64 2.94
CA PRO A 73 20.38 -0.07 1.99
C PRO A 73 19.56 -0.45 0.75
N GLY A 74 20.19 -0.38 -0.42
CA GLY A 74 19.53 -0.73 -1.69
C GLY A 74 19.08 -2.19 -1.75
N ALA A 75 19.69 -3.06 -0.96
CA ALA A 75 19.24 -4.43 -0.74
C ALA A 75 19.44 -4.83 0.71
N ALA A 76 18.48 -5.56 1.28
CA ALA A 76 18.58 -6.13 2.61
C ALA A 76 17.74 -7.39 2.73
N ALA A 77 18.00 -8.13 3.81
CA ALA A 77 17.15 -9.22 4.28
C ALA A 77 16.83 -8.99 5.76
N GLY A 78 15.74 -9.62 6.21
CA GLY A 78 15.36 -9.63 7.61
C GLY A 78 13.98 -10.21 7.80
N ARG A 79 13.18 -9.57 8.65
CA ARG A 79 11.85 -10.07 9.01
C ARG A 79 10.75 -9.01 8.91
N TRP A 80 9.51 -9.49 8.81
CA TRP A 80 8.33 -8.64 8.77
C TRP A 80 7.25 -9.09 9.76
N SER A 81 6.57 -8.11 10.35
CA SER A 81 5.50 -8.33 11.33
C SER A 81 4.41 -7.27 11.15
N PHE A 82 3.15 -7.60 11.46
CA PHE A 82 2.10 -6.60 11.45
C PHE A 82 2.25 -5.66 12.65
N PHE A 83 1.88 -4.40 12.49
CA PHE A 83 1.66 -3.52 13.62
C PHE A 83 0.36 -3.88 14.35
N SER A 84 0.35 -3.65 15.66
CA SER A 84 -0.87 -3.61 16.45
C SER A 84 -1.79 -2.52 15.89
N PRO A 85 -3.12 -2.64 16.07
CA PRO A 85 -3.99 -1.47 15.98
C PRO A 85 -3.44 -0.34 16.85
N THR A 86 -3.54 0.90 16.40
CA THR A 86 -3.12 2.05 17.20
C THR A 86 -4.07 2.22 18.38
N GLU A 87 -3.54 2.12 19.60
CA GLU A 87 -4.26 2.34 20.85
C GLU A 87 -3.52 3.45 21.62
N ASP A 88 -4.24 4.49 22.04
CA ASP A 88 -3.67 5.66 22.74
C ASP A 88 -2.49 6.34 22.02
N GLY A 89 -2.44 6.26 20.69
CA GLY A 89 -1.37 6.83 19.86
C GLY A 89 -0.11 5.98 19.78
N TYR A 90 -0.15 4.75 20.31
CA TYR A 90 0.96 3.81 20.26
C TYR A 90 0.62 2.60 19.38
N SER A 91 1.62 2.10 18.67
CA SER A 91 1.57 0.80 18.00
C SER A 91 2.92 0.11 18.12
N TYR A 92 2.93 -1.22 18.02
CA TYR A 92 4.15 -2.02 18.00
C TYR A 92 4.00 -3.18 17.02
N ALA A 93 5.11 -3.62 16.44
CA ALA A 93 5.13 -4.76 15.52
C ALA A 93 5.47 -6.04 16.29
N ASP A 94 4.68 -7.10 16.08
CA ASP A 94 4.88 -8.40 16.73
C ASP A 94 4.38 -9.56 15.85
N ASP A 95 5.04 -10.71 15.94
CA ASP A 95 4.70 -11.91 15.18
C ASP A 95 3.39 -12.58 15.63
N ALA A 96 2.90 -12.24 16.83
CA ALA A 96 1.59 -12.65 17.31
C ALA A 96 0.44 -12.08 16.47
N PHE A 97 0.67 -10.95 15.78
CA PHE A 97 -0.33 -10.36 14.90
C PHE A 97 -0.33 -11.06 13.54
N THR A 98 -1.46 -11.65 13.17
CA THR A 98 -1.63 -12.42 11.92
C THR A 98 -2.42 -11.67 10.84
N SER A 99 -2.93 -10.47 11.15
CA SER A 99 -3.61 -9.60 10.20
C SER A 99 -3.39 -8.12 10.53
N GLY A 100 -3.45 -7.28 9.50
CA GLY A 100 -3.24 -5.85 9.61
C GLY A 100 -3.26 -5.17 8.24
N ASP A 101 -3.14 -3.86 8.25
CA ASP A 101 -2.99 -2.99 7.08
C ASP A 101 -1.63 -2.28 7.04
N THR A 102 -0.79 -2.44 8.07
CA THR A 102 0.59 -1.94 8.08
C THR A 102 1.52 -3.03 8.60
N VAL A 103 2.65 -3.23 7.91
CA VAL A 103 3.72 -4.13 8.34
C VAL A 103 5.01 -3.37 8.58
N SER A 104 5.73 -3.75 9.63
CA SER A 104 7.12 -3.33 9.85
C SER A 104 8.05 -4.24 9.05
N LEU A 105 9.05 -3.65 8.40
CA LEU A 105 10.12 -4.35 7.69
C LEU A 105 11.43 -4.08 8.43
N ALA A 106 11.87 -5.04 9.25
CA ALA A 106 13.06 -4.94 10.07
C ALA A 106 14.23 -5.70 9.44
N THR A 107 15.31 -4.99 9.11
CA THR A 107 16.54 -5.63 8.61
C THR A 107 17.29 -6.35 9.73
N ASP A 108 18.04 -7.38 9.37
CA ASP A 108 18.96 -8.05 10.31
C ASP A 108 20.19 -7.19 10.63
N ASP A 109 20.36 -6.04 9.96
CA ASP A 109 21.45 -5.13 10.25
C ASP A 109 21.18 -4.34 11.55
N THR A 110 22.19 -4.26 12.40
CA THR A 110 22.12 -3.55 13.68
C THR A 110 22.47 -2.06 13.55
N GLN A 111 22.58 -1.53 12.32
CA GLN A 111 22.99 -0.13 12.10
C GLN A 111 21.82 0.86 12.12
N GLY A 112 20.59 0.38 12.38
CA GLY A 112 19.59 1.12 13.17
C GLY A 112 18.96 2.35 12.50
N THR A 113 19.15 2.58 11.20
CA THR A 113 18.66 3.80 10.53
C THR A 113 17.56 3.58 9.49
N CYS A 114 17.21 2.34 9.16
CA CYS A 114 16.16 2.03 8.18
C CYS A 114 14.96 1.35 8.88
N LEU A 115 14.09 2.17 9.50
CA LEU A 115 12.79 1.71 9.96
C LEU A 115 11.78 1.91 8.84
N LEU A 116 11.50 0.83 8.12
CA LEU A 116 10.61 0.84 6.98
C LEU A 116 9.27 0.19 7.33
N SER A 117 8.18 0.84 6.93
CA SER A 117 6.84 0.25 6.98
C SER A 117 6.32 0.04 5.57
N ALA A 118 5.46 -0.97 5.40
CA ALA A 118 4.64 -1.10 4.20
C ALA A 118 3.17 -0.96 4.57
N GLU A 119 2.51 0.03 3.98
CA GLU A 119 1.06 0.18 4.04
C GLU A 119 0.42 -0.72 2.98
N VAL A 120 -0.52 -1.55 3.41
CA VAL A 120 -1.33 -2.40 2.56
C VAL A 120 -2.54 -1.61 2.10
N ARG A 121 -2.66 -1.40 0.78
CA ARG A 121 -3.76 -0.66 0.18
C ARG A 121 -4.46 -1.47 -0.90
N ARG A 122 -5.64 -1.01 -1.29
CA ARG A 122 -6.42 -1.61 -2.38
C ARG A 122 -7.03 -0.55 -3.29
N ASP A 123 -6.81 -0.73 -4.58
CA ASP A 123 -7.46 0.02 -5.65
C ASP A 123 -8.08 -0.91 -6.71
N GLY A 124 -8.51 -0.36 -7.84
CA GLY A 124 -9.13 -1.10 -8.94
C GLY A 124 -8.23 -2.16 -9.60
N GLN A 125 -6.92 -2.15 -9.34
CA GLN A 125 -5.98 -3.15 -9.85
C GLN A 125 -5.68 -4.25 -8.82
N GLY A 126 -6.23 -4.16 -7.60
CA GLY A 126 -6.02 -5.11 -6.52
C GLY A 126 -5.19 -4.54 -5.38
N LEU A 127 -4.48 -5.42 -4.68
CA LEU A 127 -3.62 -5.04 -3.56
C LEU A 127 -2.36 -4.34 -4.06
N ASN A 128 -1.85 -3.43 -3.24
CA ASN A 128 -0.55 -2.81 -3.40
C ASN A 128 0.09 -2.49 -2.06
N LEU A 129 1.41 -2.37 -2.08
CA LEU A 129 2.19 -1.92 -0.95
C LEU A 129 2.78 -0.54 -1.24
N CYS A 130 2.57 0.38 -0.31
CA CYS A 130 3.27 1.65 -0.27
C CYS A 130 4.34 1.58 0.84
N LEU A 131 5.61 1.67 0.45
CA LEU A 131 6.73 1.66 1.39
C LEU A 131 6.94 3.08 1.94
N VAL A 132 7.00 3.24 3.26
CA VAL A 132 7.10 4.54 3.93
C VAL A 132 7.98 4.46 5.18
N VAL A 133 8.80 5.48 5.42
CA VAL A 133 9.55 5.65 6.69
C VAL A 133 8.70 6.41 7.73
N ASP A 134 7.84 7.30 7.25
CA ASP A 134 6.90 8.07 8.06
C ASP A 134 5.48 7.68 7.64
N PRO A 135 4.61 7.20 8.56
CA PRO A 135 3.23 6.82 8.24
C PRO A 135 2.35 7.96 7.70
N ASP A 136 2.77 9.23 7.86
CA ASP A 136 2.09 10.37 7.24
C ASP A 136 2.54 10.62 5.78
N SER A 137 3.54 9.89 5.31
CA SER A 137 3.98 9.93 3.90
C SER A 137 3.04 9.16 2.99
N SER A 138 3.06 9.50 1.69
CA SER A 138 2.26 8.81 0.69
C SER A 138 3.10 8.47 -0.53
N CYS A 139 2.78 7.35 -1.17
CA CYS A 139 3.36 6.98 -2.44
C CYS A 139 2.63 7.65 -3.60
N SER A 140 3.36 7.90 -4.68
CA SER A 140 2.83 8.06 -6.02
C SER A 140 2.51 6.72 -6.65
N THR A 141 1.73 6.72 -7.74
CA THR A 141 1.38 5.49 -8.48
C THR A 141 2.60 4.70 -8.96
N LYS A 142 3.74 5.36 -9.21
CA LYS A 142 4.96 4.70 -9.69
C LYS A 142 5.70 3.94 -8.59
N GLU A 143 5.54 4.34 -7.34
CA GLU A 143 6.21 3.74 -6.18
C GLU A 143 5.44 2.54 -5.62
N LEU A 144 4.17 2.36 -6.00
CA LEU A 144 3.33 1.25 -5.52
C LEU A 144 3.88 -0.10 -5.99
N LEU A 145 4.24 -0.95 -5.03
CA LEU A 145 4.58 -2.34 -5.32
C LEU A 145 3.32 -3.17 -5.51
N ARG A 146 3.32 -4.04 -6.51
CA ARG A 146 2.24 -4.94 -6.86
C ARG A 146 2.72 -6.37 -6.77
N LEU A 147 1.83 -7.25 -6.30
CA LEU A 147 2.12 -8.67 -6.23
C LEU A 147 2.38 -9.20 -7.64
N GLU A 148 3.53 -9.84 -7.83
CA GLU A 148 3.88 -10.46 -9.08
C GLU A 148 2.96 -11.68 -9.32
N PRO A 149 2.51 -11.89 -10.56
CA PRO A 149 1.82 -13.12 -10.90
C PRO A 149 2.72 -14.31 -10.56
N ALA A 150 2.14 -15.34 -9.94
CA ALA A 150 2.86 -16.60 -9.73
C ALA A 150 3.47 -17.06 -11.07
N PRO A 151 4.73 -17.55 -11.07
CA PRO A 151 5.36 -18.03 -12.29
C PRO A 151 4.43 -19.03 -12.98
N GLN A 152 4.03 -18.75 -14.22
CA GLN A 152 3.18 -19.69 -14.95
C GLN A 152 3.99 -20.96 -15.17
N ALA A 153 3.66 -22.02 -14.43
CA ALA A 153 4.24 -23.33 -14.63
C ALA A 153 3.93 -23.77 -16.07
N GLY A 154 4.96 -23.76 -16.92
CA GLY A 154 5.03 -24.46 -18.21
C GLY A 154 3.74 -24.49 -19.03
N ARG A 155 3.42 -23.40 -19.73
CA ARG A 155 2.58 -23.53 -20.94
C ARG A 155 3.44 -24.08 -22.06
N THR A 156 3.78 -25.37 -21.99
CA THR A 156 4.34 -26.10 -23.13
C THR A 156 3.28 -26.13 -24.23
N SER A 157 3.38 -25.22 -25.19
CA SER A 157 2.68 -25.37 -26.46
C SER A 157 3.28 -26.57 -27.17
N LYS A 158 2.43 -27.55 -27.48
CA LYS A 158 2.72 -28.56 -28.48
C LYS A 158 1.88 -28.25 -29.72
#